data_AF-A0A932W498-F1
#
_entry.id   AF-A0A932W498-F1
#
_cell.length_a   1.000
_cell.length_b   1.000
_cell.length_c   1.000
_cell.angle_alpha   90.00
_cell.angle_beta   90.00
_cell.angle_gamma   90.00
#
_symmetry.space_group_name_H-M   'P 1'
#
loop_
_entity.id
_entity.type
_entity.pdbx_description
1 polymer ?
#
loop_
_entity_poly.entity_id
_entity_poly.type
_entity_poly.pdbx_seq_one_letter_code
_entity_poly.pdbx_strand_id
1 'polypeptide(L)'
;MSRRSGITDEQILALPGFRTSTLFSAKEKAALECSEAMTSTPVAVSDEVFARLREHFNDDQLLELTASIAHENFRARFYHALEIGSDGLYVCALPKGK
;
A
#
# COMPACT_ATOMS: atom_id res chain seq x y z
N MET A 1 8.14 -3.58 9.74
CA MET A 1 6.81 -4.08 10.15
C MET A 1 6.40 -5.33 9.36
N SER A 2 6.49 -5.35 8.01
CA SER A 2 5.93 -6.41 7.14
C SER A 2 6.31 -7.86 7.49
N ARG A 3 7.59 -8.16 7.77
CA ARG A 3 8.05 -9.51 8.15
C ARG A 3 7.48 -10.02 9.48
N ARG A 4 7.13 -9.11 10.40
CA ARG A 4 6.48 -9.46 11.68
C ARG A 4 4.99 -9.76 11.52
N SER A 5 4.40 -9.39 10.38
CA SER A 5 2.97 -9.56 10.08
C SER A 5 2.67 -10.78 9.22
N GLY A 6 3.66 -11.63 8.92
CA GLY A 6 3.50 -12.83 8.11
C GLY A 6 3.64 -12.62 6.59
N ILE A 7 4.01 -11.43 6.13
CA ILE A 7 4.31 -11.18 4.71
C ILE A 7 5.67 -11.80 4.36
N THR A 8 5.71 -12.61 3.31
CA THR A 8 6.95 -13.30 2.87
C THR A 8 7.85 -12.37 2.06
N ASP A 9 9.14 -12.72 1.95
CA ASP A 9 10.08 -11.95 1.14
C ASP A 9 9.69 -12.00 -0.35
N GLU A 10 9.12 -13.12 -0.82
CA GLU A 10 8.60 -13.25 -2.19
C GLU A 10 7.43 -12.31 -2.44
N GLN A 11 6.51 -12.14 -1.47
CA GLN A 11 5.43 -11.17 -1.57
C GLN A 11 5.99 -9.74 -1.64
N ILE A 12 6.97 -9.40 -0.81
CA ILE A 12 7.62 -8.08 -0.85
C ILE A 12 8.23 -7.81 -2.23
N LEU A 13 8.95 -8.78 -2.79
CA LEU A 13 9.57 -8.66 -4.12
C LEU A 13 8.53 -8.60 -5.25
N ALA A 14 7.36 -9.21 -5.07
CA ALA A 14 6.27 -9.19 -6.04
C ALA A 14 5.38 -7.93 -5.97
N LEU A 15 5.54 -7.06 -4.97
CA LEU A 15 4.72 -5.86 -4.80
C LEU A 15 4.67 -4.95 -6.05
N PRO A 16 5.78 -4.65 -6.77
CA PRO A 16 5.70 -3.83 -7.98
C PRO A 16 4.81 -4.42 -9.09
N GLY A 17 4.60 -5.75 -9.08
CA GLY A 17 3.79 -6.49 -10.04
C GLY A 17 2.55 -7.12 -9.41
N PHE A 18 2.04 -6.59 -8.30
CA PHE A 18 1.03 -7.28 -7.48
C PHE A 18 -0.25 -7.66 -8.24
N ARG A 19 -0.64 -6.86 -9.25
CA ARG A 19 -1.84 -7.10 -10.08
C ARG A 19 -1.84 -8.45 -10.77
N THR A 20 -0.70 -8.84 -11.35
CA THR A 20 -0.55 -10.10 -12.10
C THR A 20 0.02 -11.22 -11.25
N SER A 21 0.61 -10.91 -10.08
CA SER A 21 1.16 -11.90 -9.17
C SER A 21 0.08 -12.84 -8.61
N THR A 22 0.41 -14.12 -8.49
CA THR A 22 -0.43 -15.14 -7.83
C THR A 22 -0.23 -15.17 -6.31
N LEU A 23 0.72 -14.40 -5.78
CA LEU A 23 1.04 -14.34 -4.35
C LEU A 23 0.09 -13.44 -3.54
N PHE A 24 -0.86 -12.79 -4.21
CA PHE A 24 -1.87 -11.93 -3.59
C PHE A 24 -3.26 -12.41 -3.98
N SER A 25 -4.14 -12.51 -2.98
CA SER A 25 -5.57 -12.73 -3.17
C SER A 25 -6.24 -11.54 -3.85
N ALA A 26 -7.45 -11.74 -4.38
CA ALA A 26 -8.24 -10.65 -4.97
C ALA A 26 -8.48 -9.51 -3.97
N LYS A 27 -8.73 -9.85 -2.69
CA LYS A 27 -8.88 -8.89 -1.59
C LYS A 27 -7.63 -8.04 -1.36
N GLU A 28 -6.45 -8.66 -1.33
CA GLU A 28 -5.18 -7.94 -1.17
C GLU A 28 -4.88 -7.05 -2.37
N LYS A 29 -5.16 -7.53 -3.60
CA LYS A 29 -4.99 -6.72 -4.81
C LYS A 29 -5.89 -5.48 -4.79
N ALA A 30 -7.15 -5.61 -4.39
CA ALA A 30 -8.06 -4.48 -4.27
C ALA A 30 -7.56 -3.44 -3.24
N ALA A 31 -7.04 -3.89 -2.09
CA ALA A 31 -6.45 -2.99 -1.08
C ALA A 31 -5.19 -2.28 -1.60
N LEU A 32 -4.32 -3.00 -2.32
CA LEU A 32 -3.11 -2.43 -2.93
C LEU A 32 -3.44 -1.41 -4.03
N GLU A 33 -4.45 -1.68 -4.86
CA GLU A 33 -4.93 -0.73 -5.87
C GLU A 33 -5.45 0.57 -5.25
N CYS A 34 -6.25 0.47 -4.19
CA CYS A 34 -6.70 1.65 -3.46
C CYS A 34 -5.53 2.43 -2.82
N SER A 35 -4.56 1.72 -2.26
CA SER A 35 -3.35 2.32 -1.69
C SER A 35 -2.56 3.11 -2.73
N GLU A 36 -2.37 2.56 -3.93
CA GLU A 36 -1.69 3.25 -5.04
C GLU A 36 -2.49 4.49 -5.53
N ALA A 37 -3.81 4.35 -5.67
CA ALA A 37 -4.70 5.44 -6.07
C ALA A 37 -4.70 6.61 -5.06
N MET A 38 -4.75 6.30 -3.76
CA MET A 38 -4.72 7.31 -2.68
C MET A 38 -3.35 7.98 -2.51
N THR A 39 -2.27 7.32 -2.91
CA THR A 39 -0.89 7.83 -2.79
C THR A 39 -0.46 8.65 -4.01
N SER A 40 -1.19 8.53 -5.11
CA SER A 40 -0.93 9.30 -6.34
C SER A 40 -1.03 10.80 -6.11
N THR A 41 -0.28 11.58 -6.88
CA THR A 41 -0.35 13.05 -6.87
C THR A 41 -0.58 13.53 -8.32
N PRO A 42 -1.77 14.06 -8.66
CA PRO A 42 -2.93 14.28 -7.79
C PRO A 42 -3.57 12.96 -7.32
N VAL A 43 -4.26 13.03 -6.18
CA VAL A 43 -5.00 11.87 -5.65
C VAL A 43 -6.20 11.59 -6.56
N ALA A 44 -6.33 10.35 -7.02
CA ALA A 44 -7.39 9.94 -7.93
C ALA A 44 -7.85 8.52 -7.58
N VAL A 45 -8.87 8.42 -6.73
CA VAL A 45 -9.53 7.15 -6.42
C VAL A 45 -10.83 7.10 -7.21
N SER A 46 -10.92 6.19 -8.18
CA SER A 46 -12.10 6.06 -9.03
C SER A 46 -13.20 5.23 -8.38
N ASP A 47 -14.44 5.39 -8.85
CA ASP A 47 -15.57 4.61 -8.36
C ASP A 47 -15.37 3.10 -8.62
N GLU A 48 -14.66 2.73 -9.69
CA GLU A 48 -14.33 1.33 -9.99
C GLU A 48 -13.38 0.73 -8.95
N VAL A 49 -12.45 1.52 -8.41
CA VAL A 49 -11.57 1.07 -7.31
C VAL A 49 -12.40 0.80 -6.05
N PHE A 50 -13.33 1.70 -5.73
CA PHE A 50 -14.23 1.53 -4.60
C PHE A 50 -15.23 0.38 -4.79
N ALA A 51 -15.69 0.13 -6.02
CA ALA A 51 -16.56 -1.00 -6.34
C ALA A 51 -15.86 -2.33 -6.04
N ARG A 52 -14.62 -2.51 -6.52
CA ARG A 52 -13.82 -3.72 -6.24
C ARG A 52 -13.54 -3.92 -4.75
N LEU A 53 -13.32 -2.83 -4.02
CA LEU A 53 -13.14 -2.90 -2.58
C LEU A 53 -14.42 -3.39 -1.86
N ARG A 54 -15.60 -2.93 -2.27
CA ARG A 54 -16.89 -3.35 -1.68
C ARG A 54 -17.22 -4.82 -1.89
N GLU A 55 -16.58 -5.49 -2.87
CA GLU A 55 -16.71 -6.94 -3.05
C GLU A 55 -16.02 -7.75 -1.93
N HIS A 56 -15.12 -7.13 -1.16
CA HIS A 56 -14.25 -7.83 -0.21
C HIS A 56 -14.23 -7.28 1.21
N PHE A 57 -14.73 -6.06 1.40
CA PHE A 57 -14.70 -5.32 2.66
C PHE A 57 -16.09 -4.75 2.97
N ASN A 58 -16.49 -4.81 4.24
CA ASN A 58 -17.66 -4.08 4.71
C ASN A 58 -17.32 -2.61 4.99
N ASP A 59 -18.32 -1.78 5.28
CA ASP A 59 -18.14 -0.33 5.44
C ASP A 59 -17.14 0.03 6.57
N ASP A 60 -17.17 -0.67 7.70
CA ASP A 60 -16.23 -0.45 8.81
C ASP A 60 -14.79 -0.78 8.38
N GLN A 61 -14.58 -1.89 7.68
CA GLN A 61 -13.26 -2.28 7.18
C GLN A 61 -12.75 -1.33 6.10
N LEU A 62 -13.64 -0.78 5.26
CA LEU A 62 -13.28 0.24 4.28
C LEU A 62 -12.85 1.53 4.97
N LEU A 63 -13.57 1.95 6.00
CA LEU A 63 -13.21 3.12 6.81
C LEU A 63 -11.82 2.94 7.43
N GLU A 64 -11.57 1.80 8.06
CA GLU A 64 -10.26 1.49 8.67
C GLU A 64 -9.12 1.43 7.63
N LEU A 65 -9.38 0.81 6.47
CA LEU A 65 -8.40 0.72 5.38
C LEU A 65 -8.04 2.12 4.87
N THR A 66 -9.05 2.95 4.55
CA THR A 66 -8.84 4.32 4.06
C THR A 66 -8.12 5.18 5.10
N ALA A 67 -8.49 5.07 6.38
CA ALA A 67 -7.81 5.80 7.46
C ALA A 67 -6.33 5.39 7.59
N SER A 68 -6.04 4.09 7.48
CA SER A 68 -4.68 3.56 7.54
C SER A 68 -3.82 4.08 6.39
N ILE A 69 -4.35 4.07 5.15
CA ILE A 69 -3.63 4.60 3.97
C ILE A 69 -3.40 6.11 4.12
N ALA A 70 -4.41 6.86 4.55
CA ALA A 70 -4.29 8.29 4.78
C ALA A 70 -3.22 8.63 5.84
N HIS A 71 -3.15 7.85 6.92
CA HIS A 71 -2.15 8.02 7.95
C HIS A 71 -0.72 7.78 7.43
N GLU A 72 -0.50 6.73 6.63
CA GLU A 72 0.80 6.49 6.00
C GLU A 72 1.19 7.61 5.02
N ASN A 73 0.24 8.15 4.26
CA ASN A 73 0.48 9.30 3.39
C ASN A 73 0.82 10.58 4.16
N PHE A 74 0.20 10.81 5.32
CA PHE A 74 0.58 11.88 6.23
C PHE A 74 2.02 11.68 6.73
N ARG A 75 2.33 10.49 7.25
CA ARG A 75 3.67 10.17 7.77
C ARG A 75 4.75 10.35 6.70
N ALA A 76 4.51 9.87 5.48
CA ALA A 76 5.44 10.02 4.37
C ALA A 76 5.73 11.49 4.05
N ARG A 77 4.69 12.33 3.95
CA ARG A 77 4.84 13.77 3.71
C ARG A 77 5.52 14.49 4.87
N PHE A 78 5.18 14.13 6.11
CA PHE A 78 5.76 14.69 7.32
C PHE A 78 7.27 14.42 7.40
N TYR A 79 7.69 13.17 7.21
CA TYR A 79 9.11 12.82 7.21
C TYR A 79 9.86 13.48 6.05
N HIS A 80 9.26 13.51 4.86
CA HIS A 80 9.88 14.18 3.72
C HIS A 80 10.10 15.68 3.96
N ALA A 81 9.11 16.37 4.53
CA ALA A 81 9.21 17.80 4.83
C ALA A 81 10.25 18.14 5.90
N LEU A 82 10.57 17.20 6.80
CA LEU A 82 11.56 17.37 7.86
C LEU A 82 12.93 16.77 7.51
N GLU A 83 13.12 16.28 6.29
CA GLU A 83 14.34 15.59 5.84
C GLU A 83 14.75 14.41 6.74
N ILE A 84 13.76 13.74 7.36
CA ILE A 84 13.98 12.58 8.22
C ILE A 84 14.18 11.34 7.33
N GLY A 85 15.42 10.82 7.33
CA GLY A 85 15.81 9.62 6.61
C GLY A 85 15.53 8.31 7.35
N SER A 86 15.92 7.19 6.74
CA SER A 86 15.87 5.88 7.39
C SER A 86 16.99 5.71 8.41
N ASP A 87 16.68 5.16 9.59
CA ASP A 87 17.66 4.78 10.61
C ASP A 87 18.52 3.56 10.24
N GLY A 88 18.40 3.05 9.00
CA GLY A 88 19.17 1.91 8.49
C GLY A 88 18.71 0.54 9.03
N LEU A 89 17.69 0.50 9.89
CA LEU A 89 17.15 -0.72 10.50
C LEU A 89 16.36 -1.61 9.53
N TYR A 90 15.94 -1.05 8.39
CA TYR A 90 15.19 -1.76 7.36
C TYR A 90 15.81 -1.51 5.99
N VAL A 91 16.07 -2.59 5.24
CA VAL A 91 16.52 -2.52 3.86
C VAL A 91 15.30 -2.28 2.97
N CYS A 92 15.33 -1.22 2.18
CA CYS A 92 14.34 -1.01 1.14
C CYS A 92 14.57 -2.08 0.06
N ALA A 93 13.65 -3.03 -0.08
CA ALA A 93 13.71 -4.09 -1.09
C ALA A 93 13.30 -3.60 -2.50
N LEU A 94 13.13 -2.29 -2.68
CA LEU A 94 12.92 -1.73 -4.01
C LEU A 94 14.11 -2.10 -4.90
N PRO A 95 13.88 -2.57 -6.13
CA PRO A 95 14.96 -2.80 -7.07
C PRO A 95 15.76 -1.50 -7.23
N LYS A 96 17.09 -1.60 -7.24
CA LYS A 96 17.96 -0.45 -7.48
C LYS A 96 17.66 0.11 -8.89
N GLY A 97 16.97 1.25 -8.94
CA GLY A 97 17.00 2.22 -10.03
C GLY A 97 15.79 2.23 -10.97
N LYS A 98 15.35 3.45 -11.33
CA LYS A 98 16.08 4.24 -12.33
C LYS A 98 16.63 5.51 -11.70
#